data_AF-A0A8T8TEP5-F1
#
_entry.id   AF-A0A8T8TEP5-F1
#
_cell.length_a   1.000
_cell.length_b   1.000
_cell.length_c   1.000
_cell.angle_alpha   90.00
_cell.angle_beta   90.00
_cell.angle_gamma   90.00
#
_symmetry.space_group_name_H-M   'P 1'
#
loop_
_entity.id
_entity.type
_entity.pdbx_description
1 polymer ?
#
loop_
_entity_poly.entity_id
_entity_poly.type
_entity_poly.pdbx_seq_one_letter_code
_entity_poly.pdbx_strand_id
1 'polypeptide(L)'
;MSWTGAGTIELVKGRMDSKQYIEILDRKLLPMLDAVSITPGAPQRHEIIFQQDNDPKHTSKLTKAWFKKNKIEPLTWPANSPDINPIEHMWGALKRRLAAYDTDPRGANELWDRVQKEWANLTVAEAQKLIESMPRRCAAVVAAKGGNTKY
;
A
#
# COMPACT_ATOMS: atom_id res chain seq x y z
N MET A 1 -0.01 -4.03 0.53
CA MET A 1 -0.81 -4.95 -0.30
C MET A 1 0.10 -5.64 -1.31
N SER A 2 -0.08 -6.94 -1.49
CA SER A 2 0.62 -7.80 -2.45
C SER A 2 -0.35 -8.85 -3.00
N TRP A 3 0.11 -9.72 -3.91
CA TRP A 3 -0.67 -10.86 -4.40
C TRP A 3 -1.16 -11.81 -3.28
N THR A 4 -0.44 -11.81 -2.15
CA THR A 4 -0.73 -12.64 -0.98
C THR A 4 -1.68 -11.98 0.03
N GLY A 5 -2.13 -10.74 -0.21
CA GLY A 5 -3.15 -10.07 0.62
C GLY A 5 -2.88 -8.60 0.93
N ALA A 6 -3.60 -8.07 1.92
CA ALA A 6 -3.55 -6.65 2.29
C ALA A 6 -2.19 -6.22 2.86
N GLY A 7 -1.48 -7.12 3.55
CA GLY A 7 -0.23 -6.83 4.25
C GLY A 7 -0.46 -6.15 5.60
N THR A 8 0.54 -5.42 6.10
CA THR A 8 0.46 -4.74 7.40
C THR A 8 -0.23 -3.38 7.30
N ILE A 9 -0.95 -2.98 8.36
CA ILE A 9 -1.47 -1.63 8.56
C ILE A 9 -0.88 -1.04 9.84
N GLU A 10 -0.49 0.23 9.82
CA GLU A 10 0.13 0.90 10.96
C GLU A 10 -0.50 2.26 11.23
N LEU A 11 -0.77 2.54 12.51
CA LEU A 11 -1.21 3.85 12.95
C LEU A 11 0.00 4.79 13.04
N VAL A 12 -0.03 5.83 12.22
CA VAL A 12 0.96 6.92 12.27
C VAL A 12 0.57 7.89 13.38
N LYS A 13 1.49 8.13 14.32
CA LYS A 13 1.31 9.15 15.37
C LYS A 13 1.86 10.48 14.89
N GLY A 14 0.98 11.48 14.83
CA GLY A 14 1.33 12.84 14.38
C GLY A 14 1.52 12.93 12.86
N ARG A 15 2.24 13.96 12.41
CA ARG A 15 2.57 14.14 11.00
C ARG A 15 3.81 13.32 10.66
N MET A 16 3.68 12.38 9.73
CA MET A 16 4.80 11.56 9.27
C MET A 16 5.83 12.38 8.50
N ASP A 17 7.09 12.21 8.87
CA ASP A 17 8.26 12.67 8.13
C ASP A 17 8.99 11.48 7.48
N SER A 18 10.10 11.76 6.78
CA SER A 18 10.88 10.71 6.12
C SER A 18 11.55 9.73 7.09
N LYS A 19 11.86 10.14 8.33
CA LYS A 19 12.49 9.26 9.31
C LYS A 19 11.48 8.25 9.84
N GLN A 20 10.31 8.73 10.27
CA GLN A 20 9.22 7.87 10.71
C GLN A 20 8.74 6.94 9.60
N TYR A 21 8.70 7.43 8.35
CA TYR A 21 8.41 6.57 7.20
C TYR A 21 9.43 5.42 7.06
N ILE A 22 10.73 5.72 7.13
CA ILE A 22 11.79 4.71 7.08
C ILE A 22 11.70 3.73 8.25
N GLU A 23 11.45 4.20 9.46
CA GLU A 23 11.26 3.32 10.64
C GLU A 23 10.10 2.34 10.44
N ILE A 24 9.01 2.78 9.80
CA ILE A 24 7.90 1.90 9.44
C ILE A 24 8.36 0.86 8.41
N LEU A 25 9.08 1.28 7.36
CA LEU A 25 9.61 0.34 6.36
C LEU A 25 10.58 -0.68 6.97
N ASP A 26 11.50 -0.25 7.84
CA ASP A 26 12.43 -1.16 8.53
C ASP A 26 11.68 -2.17 9.40
N ARG A 27 10.68 -1.72 10.16
CA ARG A 27 9.93 -2.57 11.09
C ARG A 27 8.91 -3.48 10.42
N LYS A 28 8.41 -3.12 9.24
CA LYS A 28 7.25 -3.79 8.61
C LYS A 28 7.52 -4.34 7.22
N LEU A 29 8.20 -3.57 6.37
CA LEU A 29 8.50 -4.01 5.02
C LEU A 29 9.61 -5.06 5.02
N LEU A 30 10.73 -4.82 5.70
CA LEU A 30 11.87 -5.77 5.66
C LEU A 30 11.50 -7.16 6.18
N PRO A 31 10.86 -7.32 7.36
CA PRO A 31 10.47 -8.64 7.84
C PRO A 31 9.47 -9.33 6.91
N MET A 32 8.60 -8.57 6.25
CA MET A 32 7.66 -9.11 5.27
C MET A 32 8.40 -9.64 4.03
N LEU A 33 9.37 -8.88 3.50
CA LEU A 33 10.18 -9.32 2.36
C LEU A 33 11.01 -10.57 2.69
N ASP A 34 11.56 -10.64 3.90
CA ASP A 34 12.35 -11.79 4.35
C ASP A 34 11.46 -13.03 4.49
N ALA A 35 10.23 -12.88 5.04
CA ALA A 35 9.24 -13.95 5.12
C ALA A 35 8.77 -14.44 3.73
N VAL A 36 8.57 -13.52 2.78
CA VAL A 36 8.23 -13.88 1.39
C VAL A 36 9.37 -14.64 0.74
N SER A 37 10.62 -14.23 0.95
CA SER A 37 11.80 -14.85 0.31
C SER A 37 12.05 -16.31 0.71
N ILE A 38 11.52 -16.76 1.86
CA ILE A 38 11.60 -18.15 2.30
C ILE A 38 10.36 -18.98 1.95
N THR A 39 9.34 -18.36 1.35
CA THR A 39 8.10 -19.06 0.97
C THR A 39 8.30 -19.79 -0.36
N PRO A 40 8.08 -21.13 -0.43
CA PRO A 40 8.24 -21.87 -1.68
C PRO A 40 7.34 -21.33 -2.80
N GLY A 41 7.93 -21.05 -3.96
CA GLY A 41 7.22 -20.52 -5.13
C GLY A 41 6.89 -19.02 -5.07
N ALA A 42 7.31 -18.30 -4.02
CA ALA A 42 7.22 -16.86 -3.94
C ALA A 42 8.42 -16.17 -4.64
N PRO A 43 8.26 -14.92 -5.10
CA PRO A 43 9.37 -14.16 -5.69
C PRO A 43 10.47 -13.91 -4.66
N GLN A 44 11.72 -13.98 -5.11
CA GLN A 44 12.85 -13.53 -4.32
C GLN A 44 12.80 -12.02 -4.14
N ARG A 45 13.46 -11.51 -3.09
CA ARG A 45 13.50 -10.08 -2.77
C ARG A 45 13.87 -9.16 -3.94
N HIS A 46 14.77 -9.59 -4.82
CA HIS A 46 15.19 -8.79 -5.98
C HIS A 46 14.17 -8.76 -7.13
N GLU A 47 13.17 -9.65 -7.11
CA GLU A 47 12.07 -9.70 -8.07
C GLU A 47 10.86 -8.87 -7.59
N ILE A 48 10.91 -8.38 -6.34
CA ILE A 48 9.83 -7.59 -5.74
C ILE A 48 10.07 -6.11 -6.01
N ILE A 49 9.11 -5.50 -6.70
CA ILE A 49 9.07 -4.05 -6.93
C ILE A 49 8.18 -3.40 -5.86
N PHE A 50 8.68 -2.37 -5.19
CA PHE A 50 7.93 -1.63 -4.19
C PHE A 50 7.20 -0.43 -4.81
N GLN A 51 5.88 -0.37 -4.69
CA GLN A 51 5.11 0.77 -5.18
C GLN A 51 4.84 1.77 -4.04
N GLN A 52 5.05 3.06 -4.33
CA GLN A 52 4.68 4.20 -3.47
C GLN A 52 4.33 5.40 -4.35
N ASP A 53 3.63 6.39 -3.79
CA ASP A 53 3.40 7.66 -4.45
C ASP A 53 4.64 8.59 -4.41
N ASN A 54 4.50 9.77 -5.02
CA ASN A 54 5.57 10.78 -5.10
C ASN A 54 5.55 11.80 -3.96
N ASP A 55 4.94 11.50 -2.80
CA ASP A 55 4.98 12.41 -1.66
C ASP A 55 6.45 12.80 -1.33
N PRO A 56 6.74 14.08 -1.02
CA PRO A 56 8.09 14.54 -0.71
C PRO A 56 8.85 13.68 0.29
N LYS A 57 8.15 13.09 1.28
CA LYS A 57 8.81 12.25 2.28
C LYS A 57 9.26 10.90 1.71
N HIS A 58 8.53 10.34 0.75
CA HIS A 58 8.82 9.07 0.09
C HIS A 58 9.94 9.21 -0.97
N THR A 59 10.08 10.41 -1.53
CA THR A 59 11.09 10.73 -2.57
C THR A 59 12.31 11.50 -2.03
N SER A 60 12.38 11.67 -0.71
CA SER A 60 13.48 12.35 -0.02
C SER A 60 14.83 11.68 -0.26
N LYS A 61 15.93 12.43 -0.10
CA LYS A 61 17.30 11.88 -0.19
C LYS A 61 17.51 10.74 0.80
N LEU A 62 16.96 10.87 2.01
CA LEU A 62 17.08 9.87 3.07
C LEU A 62 16.37 8.57 2.68
N THR A 63 15.13 8.66 2.19
CA THR A 63 14.34 7.49 1.78
C THR A 63 14.93 6.82 0.55
N LYS A 64 15.40 7.58 -0.44
CA LYS A 64 16.12 7.02 -1.60
C LYS A 64 17.40 6.28 -1.19
N ALA A 65 18.17 6.84 -0.25
CA ALA A 65 19.36 6.18 0.28
C ALA A 65 19.01 4.87 1.01
N TRP A 66 17.89 4.85 1.76
CA TRP A 66 17.39 3.65 2.42
C TRP A 66 17.00 2.54 1.43
N PHE A 67 16.25 2.87 0.36
CA PHE A 67 15.91 1.90 -0.70
C PHE A 67 17.16 1.31 -1.35
N LYS A 68 18.14 2.17 -1.69
CA LYS A 68 19.43 1.74 -2.26
C LYS A 68 20.20 0.82 -1.32
N LYS A 69 20.31 1.18 -0.03
CA LYS A 69 21.00 0.37 0.99
C LYS A 69 20.36 -1.03 1.11
N ASN A 70 19.04 -1.09 1.07
CA ASN A 70 18.28 -2.32 1.25
C ASN A 70 18.04 -3.11 -0.05
N LYS A 71 18.58 -2.64 -1.19
CA LYS A 71 18.42 -3.27 -2.51
C LYS A 71 16.94 -3.52 -2.86
N ILE A 72 16.09 -2.55 -2.56
CA ILE A 72 14.67 -2.58 -2.89
C ILE A 72 14.44 -1.57 -4.01
N GLU A 73 13.80 -2.01 -5.09
CA GLU A 73 13.51 -1.19 -6.25
C GLU A 73 12.13 -0.53 -6.11
N PRO A 74 12.04 0.80 -5.95
CA PRO A 74 10.77 1.49 -6.02
C PRO A 74 10.28 1.61 -7.47
N LEU A 75 9.00 1.33 -7.72
CA LEU A 75 8.35 1.55 -9.00
C LEU A 75 8.37 3.05 -9.33
N THR A 76 8.75 3.41 -10.55
CA THR A 76 8.58 4.78 -11.03
C THR A 76 7.10 5.09 -11.15
N TRP A 77 6.63 6.10 -10.40
CA TRP A 77 5.22 6.47 -10.33
C TRP A 77 4.95 7.81 -11.01
N PRO A 78 3.90 7.95 -11.83
CA PRO A 78 3.51 9.25 -12.38
C PRO A 78 2.93 10.15 -11.29
N ALA A 79 3.18 11.46 -11.40
CA ALA A 79 2.61 12.44 -10.47
C ALA A 79 1.07 12.50 -10.61
N ASN A 80 0.38 12.84 -9.51
CA ASN A 80 -1.07 13.09 -9.48
C ASN A 80 -1.94 11.98 -10.11
N SER A 81 -1.57 10.71 -9.92
CA SER A 81 -2.27 9.58 -10.52
C SER A 81 -2.88 8.64 -9.45
N PRO A 82 -3.88 9.10 -8.67
CA PRO A 82 -4.55 8.26 -7.68
C PRO A 82 -5.33 7.11 -8.32
N ASP A 83 -5.88 7.32 -9.52
CA ASP A 83 -6.71 6.35 -10.28
C ASP A 83 -5.99 5.02 -10.57
N ILE A 84 -4.66 5.04 -10.63
CA ILE A 84 -3.86 3.85 -10.86
C ILE A 84 -3.31 3.25 -9.56
N ASN A 85 -3.53 3.85 -8.40
CA ASN A 85 -3.05 3.33 -7.12
C ASN A 85 -4.03 2.29 -6.55
N PRO A 86 -3.73 0.98 -6.56
CA PRO A 86 -4.65 -0.04 -6.08
C PRO A 86 -5.05 0.14 -4.61
N ILE A 87 -4.15 0.72 -3.79
CA ILE A 87 -4.40 0.85 -2.36
C ILE A 87 -5.57 1.79 -2.05
N GLU A 88 -5.86 2.76 -2.92
CA GLU A 88 -7.01 3.68 -2.76
C GLU A 88 -8.34 2.91 -2.79
N HIS A 89 -8.42 1.88 -3.64
CA HIS A 89 -9.61 1.02 -3.68
C HIS A 89 -9.70 0.11 -2.46
N MET A 90 -8.56 -0.35 -1.94
CA MET A 90 -8.51 -1.11 -0.70
C MET A 90 -8.99 -0.25 0.48
N TRP A 91 -8.53 1.00 0.57
CA TRP A 91 -9.04 1.97 1.54
C TRP A 91 -10.53 2.24 1.36
N GLY A 92 -11.02 2.32 0.12
CA GLY A 92 -12.44 2.41 -0.17
C GLY A 92 -13.23 1.22 0.36
N ALA A 93 -12.73 -0.01 0.22
CA ALA A 93 -13.35 -1.21 0.76
C ALA A 93 -13.37 -1.20 2.29
N LEU A 94 -12.24 -0.85 2.92
CA LEU A 94 -12.14 -0.72 4.38
C LEU A 94 -13.15 0.30 4.92
N LYS A 95 -13.23 1.49 4.33
CA LYS A 95 -14.19 2.54 4.73
C LYS A 95 -15.63 2.07 4.66
N ARG A 96 -16.00 1.32 3.61
CA ARG A 96 -17.35 0.74 3.49
C ARG A 96 -17.66 -0.27 4.59
N ARG A 97 -16.69 -1.13 4.95
CA ARG A 97 -16.84 -2.09 6.05
C ARG A 97 -17.00 -1.38 7.40
N LEU A 98 -16.18 -0.35 7.65
CA LEU A 98 -16.29 0.46 8.86
C LEU A 98 -17.63 1.20 8.96
N ALA A 99 -18.13 1.72 7.83
CA ALA A 99 -19.43 2.40 7.76
C ALA A 99 -20.64 1.45 7.92
N ALA A 100 -20.43 0.13 7.79
CA ALA A 100 -21.48 -0.87 7.98
C ALA A 100 -21.66 -1.31 9.44
N TYR A 101 -20.86 -0.77 10.38
CA TYR A 101 -21.07 -1.01 11.80
C TYR A 101 -22.33 -0.26 12.27
N ASP A 102 -23.15 -0.91 13.12
CA ASP A 102 -24.40 -0.33 13.63
C ASP A 102 -24.20 0.88 14.56
N THR A 103 -22.99 1.06 15.08
CA THR A 103 -22.65 2.10 16.05
C THR A 103 -21.41 2.85 15.62
N ASP A 104 -21.32 4.12 15.96
CA ASP A 104 -20.08 4.87 15.82
C ASP A 104 -19.02 4.41 16.85
N PRO A 105 -17.72 4.48 16.51
CA PRO A 105 -16.66 4.19 17.48
C PRO A 105 -16.66 5.22 18.61
N ARG A 106 -16.49 4.77 19.86
CA ARG A 106 -16.49 5.66 21.04
C ARG A 106 -15.23 6.54 21.17
N GLY A 107 -14.27 6.37 20.26
CA GLY A 107 -13.03 7.15 20.23
C GLY A 107 -12.00 6.57 19.28
N ALA A 108 -10.83 7.21 19.22
CA ALA A 108 -9.75 6.86 18.30
C ALA A 108 -9.22 5.43 18.50
N ASN A 109 -9.13 4.95 19.75
CA ASN A 109 -8.66 3.60 20.04
C ASN A 109 -9.62 2.54 19.49
N GLU A 110 -10.93 2.70 19.75
CA GLU A 110 -11.91 1.76 19.22
C GLU A 110 -12.00 1.81 17.69
N LEU A 111 -11.89 3.00 17.09
CA LEU A 111 -11.82 3.13 15.63
C LEU A 111 -10.60 2.36 15.08
N TRP A 112 -9.45 2.48 15.74
CA TRP A 112 -8.25 1.76 15.34
C TRP A 112 -8.41 0.24 15.48
N ASP A 113 -9.03 -0.25 16.56
CA ASP A 113 -9.33 -1.68 16.74
C ASP A 113 -10.22 -2.20 15.60
N ARG A 114 -11.27 -1.45 15.23
CA ARG A 114 -12.14 -1.78 14.10
C ARG A 114 -11.39 -1.76 12.77
N VAL A 115 -10.53 -0.78 12.55
CA VAL A 115 -9.65 -0.70 11.36
C VAL A 115 -8.76 -1.92 11.25
N GLN A 116 -8.10 -2.33 12.34
CA GLN A 116 -7.24 -3.51 12.34
C GLN A 116 -8.03 -4.79 12.06
N LYS A 117 -9.19 -4.95 12.69
CA LYS A 117 -10.08 -6.09 12.47
C LYS A 117 -10.53 -6.18 11.01
N GLU A 118 -11.07 -5.10 10.46
CA GLU A 118 -11.58 -5.10 9.09
C GLU A 118 -10.47 -5.21 8.05
N TRP A 119 -9.28 -4.67 8.34
CA TRP A 119 -8.10 -4.85 7.51
C TRP A 119 -7.66 -6.32 7.46
N ALA A 120 -7.65 -7.02 8.61
CA ALA A 120 -7.33 -8.44 8.68
C ALA A 120 -8.38 -9.32 7.96
N ASN A 121 -9.62 -8.85 7.88
CA ASN A 121 -10.70 -9.52 7.14
C ASN A 121 -10.64 -9.28 5.62
N LEU A 122 -9.76 -8.42 5.11
CA LEU A 122 -9.60 -8.25 3.65
C LEU A 122 -9.00 -9.53 3.06
N THR A 123 -9.72 -10.10 2.11
CA THR A 123 -9.36 -11.40 1.53
C THR A 123 -8.22 -11.27 0.53
N VAL A 124 -7.49 -12.37 0.32
CA VAL A 124 -6.49 -12.47 -0.75
C VAL A 124 -7.13 -12.20 -2.12
N ALA A 125 -8.34 -12.70 -2.35
CA ALA A 125 -9.09 -12.49 -3.59
C ALA A 125 -9.38 -11.00 -3.86
N GLU A 126 -9.69 -10.21 -2.82
CA GLU A 126 -9.87 -8.76 -2.97
C GLU A 126 -8.56 -8.06 -3.38
N ALA A 127 -7.43 -8.44 -2.80
CA ALA A 127 -6.12 -7.91 -3.19
C ALA A 127 -5.74 -8.31 -4.63
N GLN A 128 -5.92 -9.58 -4.99
CA GLN A 128 -5.66 -10.10 -6.33
C GLN A 128 -6.49 -9.38 -7.38
N LYS A 129 -7.81 -9.23 -7.17
CA LYS A 129 -8.71 -8.53 -8.10
C LYS A 129 -8.27 -7.08 -8.35
N LEU A 130 -7.72 -6.39 -7.35
CA LEU A 130 -7.18 -5.05 -7.51
C LEU A 130 -5.90 -5.05 -8.34
N ILE A 131 -4.98 -5.99 -8.07
CA ILE A 131 -3.74 -6.15 -8.84
C ILE A 131 -4.04 -6.49 -10.31
N GLU A 132 -4.93 -7.46 -10.56
CA GLU A 132 -5.37 -7.86 -11.90
C GLU A 132 -6.06 -6.73 -12.68
N SER A 133 -6.58 -5.72 -11.99
CA SER A 133 -7.19 -4.56 -12.64
C SER A 133 -6.17 -3.56 -13.19
N MET A 134 -4.90 -3.64 -12.79
CA MET A 134 -3.85 -2.67 -13.16
C MET A 134 -3.62 -2.50 -14.65
N PRO A 135 -3.52 -3.56 -15.47
CA PRO A 135 -3.34 -3.40 -16.91
C PRO A 135 -4.45 -2.55 -17.56
N ARG A 136 -5.71 -2.75 -17.12
CA ARG A 136 -6.87 -1.99 -17.62
C ARG A 136 -6.85 -0.53 -17.15
N ARG A 137 -6.42 -0.26 -15.91
CA ARG A 137 -6.26 1.10 -15.38
C ARG A 137 -5.18 1.87 -16.13
N CYS A 138 -4.02 1.25 -16.33
CA CYS A 138 -2.92 1.83 -17.10
C CYS A 138 -3.36 2.14 -18.54
N ALA A 139 -4.07 1.21 -19.19
CA ALA A 139 -4.61 1.43 -20.53
C ALA A 139 -5.60 2.61 -20.57
N ALA A 140 -6.45 2.77 -19.54
CA ALA A 140 -7.37 3.89 -19.44
C ALA A 140 -6.64 5.24 -19.32
N VAL A 141 -5.58 5.33 -18.51
CA VAL A 141 -4.75 6.55 -18.40
C VAL A 141 -4.06 6.86 -19.72
N VAL A 142 -3.51 5.86 -20.41
CA VAL A 142 -2.89 6.03 -21.73
C VAL A 142 -3.92 6.54 -22.75
N ALA A 143 -5.12 5.95 -22.78
CA ALA A 143 -6.21 6.40 -23.65
C ALA A 143 -6.67 7.84 -23.33
N ALA A 144 -6.66 8.21 -22.05
CA ALA A 144 -6.93 9.56 -21.58
C ALA A 144 -5.74 10.53 -21.78
N LYS A 145 -4.64 10.09 -22.39
CA LYS A 145 -3.40 10.87 -22.58
C LYS A 145 -2.84 11.45 -21.28
N GLY A 146 -2.94 10.69 -20.19
CA GLY A 146 -2.52 11.11 -18.85
C GLY A 146 -3.58 11.90 -18.06
N GLY A 147 -4.78 12.08 -18.62
CA GLY A 147 -5.92 12.66 -17.90
C GLY A 147 -6.59 11.70 -16.92
N ASN A 148 -7.57 12.23 -16.17
CA ASN A 148 -8.36 11.47 -15.20
C ASN A 148 -9.15 10.35 -15.88
N THR A 149 -9.39 9.28 -15.12
CA THR A 149 -10.14 8.12 -15.55
C THR A 149 -11.34 7.88 -14.61
N LYS A 150 -12.10 6.81 -14.87
CA LYS A 150 -13.24 6.41 -14.03
C LYS A 150 -12.83 5.64 -12.76
N TYR A 151 -11.54 5.32 -12.62
CA TYR A 151 -11.02 4.46 -11.57
C TYR A 151 -10.75 5.27 -10.31
#